data_AF-A0A2W6BU55-F1
#
_entry.id   AF-A0A2W6BU55-F1
#
_cell.length_a   1.000
_cell.length_b   1.000
_cell.length_c   1.000
_cell.angle_alpha   90.00
_cell.angle_beta   90.00
_cell.angle_gamma   90.00
#
_symmetry.space_group_name_H-M   'P 1'
#
loop_
_entity.id
_entity.type
_entity.pdbx_description
1 polymer ?
#
loop_
_entity_poly.entity_id
_entity_poly.type
_entity_poly.pdbx_seq_one_letter_code
_entity_poly.pdbx_strand_id
1 'polypeptide(L)'
;MWVHLVSLASTQPLHDPSVRTVIQTSARVAYVATCSSLCWGVFLSTGWISRITGRTAMRKSHATLAVLAIALAGIHAALFLFLDNKNVRFHLATVTIPLSDGGKWRWALGIVGLEIMIAIMISSALQRLFVYRRWLHVHWLSYPAVAAIVVHAWLGAAANGHLATLWLAGLTVLVPTAAIVILRFVPASFLATVGLLTEEPYSHDKQELAITHSHVLTRTAMTISVDNQRCHLYGVCQAEAPNLFELTPGGRLHYVSHVIDEHTDQAKAAARACPMRAIHLSGERPV
;
A
#
# COMPACT_ATOMS: atom_id res chain seq x y z
N MET A 1 -17.34 48.50 -16.86
CA MET A 1 -16.46 49.09 -15.84
C MET A 1 -17.28 49.25 -14.55
N TRP A 2 -17.18 48.25 -13.64
CA TRP A 2 -17.43 48.33 -12.19
C TRP A 2 -18.73 48.96 -11.63
N VAL A 3 -19.93 48.36 -11.75
CA VAL A 3 -21.12 48.82 -10.97
C VAL A 3 -22.07 47.71 -10.45
N HIS A 4 -21.60 46.49 -10.13
CA HIS A 4 -22.47 45.50 -9.45
C HIS A 4 -21.81 44.81 -8.25
N LEU A 5 -21.25 45.61 -7.34
CA LEU A 5 -20.72 45.16 -6.05
C LEU A 5 -21.48 45.81 -4.88
N VAL A 6 -22.79 45.57 -4.78
CA VAL A 6 -23.50 45.57 -3.49
C VAL A 6 -24.64 44.56 -3.62
N SER A 7 -24.32 43.27 -3.49
CA SER A 7 -25.35 42.28 -3.18
C SER A 7 -25.62 42.41 -1.69
N LEU A 8 -26.83 42.86 -1.35
CA LEU A 8 -27.35 42.91 0.01
C LEU A 8 -27.08 41.55 0.68
N ALA A 9 -26.29 41.60 1.76
CA ALA A 9 -26.05 40.48 2.65
C ALA A 9 -27.40 40.02 3.21
N SER A 10 -27.99 39.02 2.54
CA SER A 10 -29.06 38.23 3.12
C SER A 10 -28.43 37.43 4.26
N THR A 11 -28.84 37.72 5.49
CA THR A 11 -28.56 36.95 6.69
C THR A 11 -29.31 35.61 6.66
N GLN A 12 -29.09 34.83 5.59
CA GLN A 12 -29.24 33.38 5.65
C GLN A 12 -28.10 32.87 6.55
N PRO A 13 -28.27 31.81 7.36
CA PRO A 13 -27.16 31.28 8.14
C PRO A 13 -26.03 30.88 7.18
N LEU A 14 -24.98 31.71 7.12
CA LEU A 14 -23.83 31.63 6.20
C LEU A 14 -22.99 30.35 6.33
N HIS A 15 -23.38 29.47 7.27
CA HIS A 15 -22.59 28.34 7.71
C HIS A 15 -22.71 27.12 6.77
N ASP A 16 -23.89 26.84 6.23
CA ASP A 16 -24.11 25.57 5.53
C ASP A 16 -23.50 25.46 4.12
N PRO A 17 -23.55 26.50 3.25
CA PRO A 17 -23.03 26.36 1.88
C PRO A 17 -21.51 26.23 1.82
N SER A 18 -20.80 26.99 2.67
CA SER A 18 -19.34 26.97 2.76
C SER A 18 -18.84 25.62 3.29
N VAL A 19 -19.43 25.13 4.39
CA VAL A 19 -19.10 23.81 4.96
C VAL A 19 -19.35 22.69 3.97
N ARG A 20 -20.49 22.70 3.25
CA ARG A 20 -20.76 21.70 2.20
C ARG A 20 -19.72 21.71 1.09
N THR A 21 -19.28 22.90 0.68
CA THR A 21 -18.23 23.03 -0.34
C THR A 21 -16.92 22.40 0.15
N VAL A 22 -16.50 22.69 1.38
CA VAL A 22 -15.28 22.11 1.97
C VAL A 22 -15.41 20.59 2.17
N ILE A 23 -16.57 20.08 2.58
CA ILE A 23 -16.85 18.64 2.67
C ILE A 23 -16.65 17.96 1.31
N GLN A 24 -17.16 18.56 0.24
CA GLN A 24 -17.08 17.99 -1.11
C GLN A 24 -15.67 18.07 -1.70
N THR A 25 -14.98 19.20 -1.54
CA THR A 25 -13.62 19.37 -2.06
C THR A 25 -12.63 18.48 -1.30
N SER A 26 -12.71 18.44 0.03
CA SER A 26 -11.86 17.55 0.85
C SER A 26 -12.07 16.07 0.48
N ALA A 27 -13.32 15.63 0.26
CA ALA A 27 -13.62 14.27 -0.21
C ALA A 27 -12.96 13.92 -1.54
N ARG A 28 -13.06 14.83 -2.53
CA ARG A 28 -12.52 14.61 -3.88
C ARG A 28 -11.00 14.53 -3.85
N VAL A 29 -10.34 15.43 -3.11
CA VAL A 29 -8.88 15.41 -2.98
C VAL A 29 -8.42 14.19 -2.19
N ALA A 30 -9.14 13.79 -1.13
CA ALA A 30 -8.86 12.56 -0.37
C ALA A 30 -8.94 11.32 -1.28
N TYR A 31 -9.93 11.24 -2.17
CA TYR A 31 -10.09 10.14 -3.12
C TYR A 31 -8.88 10.01 -4.05
N VAL A 32 -8.44 11.13 -4.64
CA VAL A 32 -7.26 11.17 -5.52
C VAL A 32 -5.98 10.79 -4.76
N ALA A 33 -5.80 11.34 -3.56
CA ALA A 33 -4.65 11.04 -2.71
C ALA A 33 -4.62 9.55 -2.30
N THR A 34 -5.79 8.97 -2.00
CA THR A 34 -5.93 7.54 -1.66
C THR A 34 -5.51 6.66 -2.83
N CYS A 35 -6.05 6.93 -4.03
CA CYS A 35 -5.71 6.16 -5.24
C CYS A 35 -4.21 6.27 -5.57
N SER A 36 -3.66 7.49 -5.49
CA SER A 36 -2.24 7.76 -5.72
C SER A 36 -1.37 7.03 -4.70
N SER A 37 -1.74 7.06 -3.42
CA SER A 37 -1.04 6.34 -2.34
C SER A 37 -1.04 4.83 -2.57
N LEU A 38 -2.16 4.27 -3.03
CA LEU A 38 -2.29 2.84 -3.32
C LEU A 38 -1.41 2.42 -4.50
N CYS A 39 -1.42 3.16 -5.61
CA CYS A 39 -0.50 2.96 -6.73
C CYS A 39 0.95 2.96 -6.25
N TRP A 40 1.30 3.94 -5.41
CA TRP A 40 2.65 4.06 -4.86
C TRP A 40 3.05 2.88 -3.97
N GLY A 41 2.10 2.38 -3.15
CA GLY A 41 2.30 1.19 -2.33
C GLY A 41 2.58 -0.05 -3.19
N VAL A 42 1.87 -0.21 -4.31
CA VAL A 42 2.14 -1.27 -5.27
C VAL A 42 3.53 -1.13 -5.86
N PHE A 43 3.88 0.04 -6.41
CA PHE A 43 5.22 0.28 -6.99
C PHE A 43 6.36 0.07 -6.00
N LEU A 44 6.19 0.47 -4.74
CA LEU A 44 7.19 0.25 -3.69
C LEU A 44 7.43 -1.25 -3.45
N SER A 45 6.34 -2.02 -3.42
CA SER A 45 6.39 -3.43 -3.08
C SER A 45 6.81 -4.34 -4.24
N THR A 46 6.55 -3.94 -5.49
CA THR A 46 6.96 -4.70 -6.69
C THR A 46 8.31 -4.23 -7.23
N GLY A 47 8.74 -3.01 -6.89
CA GLY A 47 9.98 -2.42 -7.37
C GLY A 47 9.94 -1.94 -8.83
N TRP A 48 8.78 -1.93 -9.50
CA TRP A 48 8.68 -1.62 -10.93
C TRP A 48 9.30 -0.27 -11.35
N ILE A 49 9.28 0.72 -10.45
CA ILE A 49 9.76 2.09 -10.73
C ILE A 49 11.03 2.42 -9.93
N SER A 50 11.68 1.42 -9.30
CA SER A 50 12.83 1.67 -8.41
C SER A 50 14.01 2.36 -9.11
N ARG A 51 14.19 2.12 -10.42
CA ARG A 51 15.26 2.70 -11.24
C ARG A 51 15.10 4.19 -11.51
N ILE A 52 13.86 4.70 -11.54
CA ILE A 52 13.59 6.09 -11.92
C ILE A 52 13.65 7.00 -10.70
N THR A 53 13.11 6.57 -9.55
CA THR A 53 12.85 7.48 -8.43
C THR A 53 13.53 7.05 -7.13
N GLY A 54 14.18 5.88 -7.08
CA GLY A 54 14.87 5.38 -5.90
C GLY A 54 13.93 4.94 -4.76
N ARG A 55 14.29 3.88 -4.04
CA ARG A 55 13.41 3.23 -3.05
C ARG A 55 13.08 4.13 -1.85
N THR A 56 14.02 4.95 -1.39
CA THR A 56 13.82 5.86 -0.25
C THR A 56 12.82 6.97 -0.56
N ALA A 57 12.91 7.57 -1.75
CA ALA A 57 11.94 8.58 -2.17
C ALA A 57 10.55 7.95 -2.33
N MET A 58 10.46 6.75 -2.92
CA MET A 58 9.20 6.02 -3.03
C MET A 58 8.52 5.78 -1.69
N ARG A 59 9.27 5.29 -0.70
CA ARG A 59 8.73 5.06 0.64
C ARG A 59 8.24 6.35 1.29
N LYS A 60 9.03 7.42 1.20
CA LYS A 60 8.67 8.72 1.80
C LYS A 60 7.42 9.32 1.13
N SER A 61 7.34 9.32 -0.20
CA SER A 61 6.18 9.89 -0.89
C SER A 61 4.92 9.04 -0.75
N HIS A 62 5.01 7.70 -0.69
CA HIS A 62 3.86 6.86 -0.29
C HIS A 62 3.31 7.29 1.08
N ALA A 63 4.20 7.44 2.07
CA ALA A 63 3.83 7.85 3.41
C ALA A 63 3.18 9.25 3.42
N THR A 64 3.75 10.22 2.70
CA THR A 64 3.18 11.56 2.57
C THR A 64 1.79 11.54 1.94
N LEU A 65 1.60 10.80 0.84
CA LEU A 65 0.29 10.65 0.18
C LEU A 65 -0.74 9.96 1.09
N ALA A 66 -0.32 8.94 1.84
CA ALA A 66 -1.19 8.23 2.78
C ALA A 66 -1.66 9.15 3.91
N VAL A 67 -0.74 9.89 4.54
CA VAL A 67 -1.07 10.85 5.61
C VAL A 67 -1.98 11.96 5.08
N LEU A 68 -1.70 12.50 3.89
CA LEU A 68 -2.56 13.50 3.26
C LEU A 68 -3.98 12.96 3.01
N ALA A 69 -4.11 11.75 2.49
CA ALA A 69 -5.40 11.11 2.24
C ALA A 69 -6.20 10.94 3.54
N ILE A 70 -5.56 10.42 4.60
CA ILE A 70 -6.20 10.20 5.90
C ILE A 70 -6.60 11.52 6.55
N ALA A 71 -5.75 12.55 6.50
CA ALA A 71 -6.05 13.86 7.06
C ALA A 71 -7.26 14.52 6.36
N LEU A 72 -7.29 14.49 5.02
CA LEU A 72 -8.41 15.02 4.24
C LEU A 72 -9.71 14.22 4.48
N ALA A 73 -9.62 12.90 4.61
CA ALA A 73 -10.77 12.05 4.96
C ALA A 73 -11.28 12.33 6.38
N GLY A 74 -10.37 12.58 7.33
CA GLY A 74 -10.71 13.00 8.69
C GLY A 74 -11.42 14.36 8.71
N ILE A 75 -10.91 15.35 7.96
CA ILE A 75 -11.57 16.65 7.78
C ILE A 75 -12.95 16.48 7.14
N HIS A 76 -13.05 15.67 6.09
CA HIS A 76 -14.32 15.35 5.42
C HIS A 76 -15.35 14.81 6.41
N ALA A 77 -14.97 13.87 7.27
CA ALA A 77 -15.84 13.28 8.30
C ALA A 77 -16.19 14.29 9.40
N ALA A 78 -15.20 15.01 9.94
CA ALA A 78 -15.39 15.94 11.05
C ALA A 78 -16.33 17.11 10.69
N LEU A 79 -16.27 17.60 9.44
CA LEU A 79 -17.10 18.70 8.98
C LEU A 79 -18.61 18.38 8.96
N PHE A 80 -19.01 17.10 8.93
CA PHE A 80 -20.43 16.73 9.07
C PHE A 80 -21.01 17.12 10.43
N LEU A 81 -20.18 17.17 11.49
CA LEU A 81 -20.61 17.60 12.83
C LEU A 81 -21.05 19.07 12.87
N PHE A 82 -20.69 19.85 11.85
CA PHE A 82 -21.01 21.26 11.74
C PHE A 82 -22.12 21.55 10.72
N LEU A 83 -22.73 20.53 10.12
CA LEU A 83 -23.90 20.69 9.26
C LEU A 83 -25.17 20.73 10.11
N ASP A 84 -25.89 21.85 10.09
CA ASP A 84 -27.20 21.97 10.75
C ASP A 84 -28.32 21.68 9.74
N ASN A 85 -28.53 20.39 9.48
CA ASN A 85 -29.51 19.96 8.48
C ASN A 85 -30.82 19.57 9.18
N LYS A 86 -31.96 20.15 8.75
CA LYS A 86 -33.28 19.92 9.37
C LYS A 86 -33.72 18.44 9.42
N ASN A 87 -33.16 17.60 8.54
CA ASN A 87 -33.60 16.21 8.35
C ASN A 87 -32.71 15.17 9.04
N VAL A 88 -31.42 15.47 9.28
CA VAL A 88 -30.45 14.54 9.90
C VAL A 88 -29.39 15.39 10.60
N ARG A 89 -29.27 15.24 11.93
CA ARG A 89 -28.20 15.85 12.71
C ARG A 89 -27.08 14.84 12.95
N PHE A 90 -25.88 15.20 12.53
CA PHE A 90 -24.68 14.41 12.79
C PHE A 90 -24.09 14.78 14.14
N HIS A 91 -23.87 13.78 14.97
CA HIS A 91 -23.17 13.89 16.25
C HIS A 91 -22.02 12.87 16.27
N LEU A 92 -21.18 12.92 17.30
CA LEU A 92 -19.93 12.14 17.33
C LEU A 92 -20.16 10.64 17.13
N ALA A 93 -21.22 10.07 17.71
CA ALA A 93 -21.57 8.67 17.53
C ALA A 93 -21.89 8.33 16.06
N THR A 94 -22.70 9.14 15.35
CA THR A 94 -23.00 8.91 13.92
C THR A 94 -21.81 9.00 12.98
N VAL A 95 -20.73 9.66 13.38
CA VAL A 95 -19.51 9.84 12.56
C VAL A 95 -18.44 8.78 12.89
N THR A 96 -18.57 8.07 14.01
CA THR A 96 -17.57 7.09 14.48
C THR A 96 -18.12 5.67 14.55
N ILE A 97 -19.41 5.49 14.84
CA ILE A 97 -20.01 4.16 15.00
C ILE A 97 -20.77 3.81 13.71
N PRO A 98 -20.36 2.78 12.96
CA PRO A 98 -21.05 2.39 11.74
C PRO A 98 -22.49 1.94 12.04
N LEU A 99 -23.42 2.33 11.16
CA LEU A 99 -24.86 1.99 11.24
C LEU A 99 -25.59 2.48 12.51
N SER A 100 -24.99 3.36 13.31
CA SER A 100 -25.67 4.00 14.43
C SER A 100 -26.88 4.84 13.96
N ASP A 101 -27.94 4.89 14.78
CA ASP A 101 -29.18 5.64 14.55
C ASP A 101 -29.85 5.40 13.18
N GLY A 102 -29.88 4.14 12.73
CA GLY A 102 -30.44 3.79 11.41
C GLY A 102 -29.54 4.24 10.24
N GLY A 103 -28.23 4.34 10.50
CA GLY A 103 -27.24 4.81 9.56
C GLY A 103 -27.24 4.05 8.25
N LYS A 104 -27.00 4.77 7.15
CA LYS A 104 -26.98 4.19 5.79
C LYS A 104 -25.68 3.42 5.55
N TRP A 105 -25.73 2.33 4.78
CA TRP A 105 -24.54 1.57 4.37
C TRP A 105 -23.43 2.43 3.75
N ARG A 106 -23.80 3.46 2.99
CA ARG A 106 -22.83 4.41 2.44
C ARG A 106 -22.01 5.07 3.56
N TRP A 107 -22.59 5.40 4.70
CA TRP A 107 -21.84 6.00 5.83
C TRP A 107 -20.95 4.97 6.51
N ALA A 108 -21.50 3.79 6.80
CA ALA A 108 -20.77 2.72 7.47
C ALA A 108 -19.47 2.34 6.76
N LEU A 109 -19.48 2.23 5.43
CA LEU A 109 -18.28 1.94 4.64
C LEU A 109 -17.19 3.02 4.75
N GLY A 110 -17.59 4.30 4.80
CA GLY A 110 -16.67 5.41 4.97
C GLY A 110 -16.05 5.45 6.36
N ILE A 111 -16.87 5.20 7.40
CA ILE A 111 -16.44 5.13 8.80
C ILE A 111 -15.44 3.99 8.98
N VAL A 112 -15.84 2.76 8.64
CA VAL A 112 -14.98 1.57 8.79
C VAL A 112 -13.69 1.71 7.98
N GLY A 113 -13.78 2.22 6.74
CA GLY A 113 -12.62 2.48 5.92
C GLY A 113 -11.63 3.46 6.55
N LEU A 114 -12.13 4.60 7.06
CA LEU A 114 -11.29 5.60 7.73
C LEU A 114 -10.66 5.05 9.01
N GLU A 115 -11.43 4.35 9.85
CA GLU A 115 -10.94 3.75 11.10
C GLU A 115 -9.82 2.74 10.85
N ILE A 116 -10.00 1.85 9.87
CA ILE A 116 -8.95 0.89 9.49
C ILE A 116 -7.71 1.62 8.97
N MET A 117 -7.87 2.65 8.14
CA MET A 117 -6.73 3.43 7.63
C MET A 117 -5.99 4.18 8.74
N ILE A 118 -6.70 4.75 9.72
CA ILE A 118 -6.10 5.36 10.92
C ILE A 118 -5.35 4.30 11.73
N ALA A 119 -5.94 3.13 11.96
CA ALA A 119 -5.28 2.03 12.67
C ALA A 119 -4.02 1.56 11.95
N ILE A 120 -4.03 1.50 10.61
CA ILE A 120 -2.84 1.17 9.80
C ILE A 120 -1.78 2.28 9.88
N MET A 121 -2.18 3.55 9.88
CA MET A 121 -1.25 4.67 10.04
C MET A 121 -0.56 4.61 11.41
N ILE A 122 -1.32 4.40 12.48
CA ILE A 122 -0.79 4.24 13.84
C ILE A 122 0.13 3.01 13.91
N SER A 123 -0.29 1.86 13.37
CA SER A 123 0.54 0.64 13.38
C SER A 123 1.83 0.81 12.56
N SER A 124 1.80 1.61 11.50
CA SER A 124 2.98 1.95 10.68
C SER A 124 3.94 2.90 11.41
N ALA A 125 3.42 3.85 12.19
CA ALA A 125 4.25 4.68 13.06
C ALA A 125 4.91 3.85 14.18
N LEU A 126 4.18 2.86 14.71
CA LEU A 126 4.64 1.95 15.76
C LEU A 126 5.33 0.69 15.22
N GLN A 127 5.60 0.59 13.91
CA GLN A 127 6.09 -0.66 13.28
C GLN A 127 7.35 -1.23 13.93
N ARG A 128 8.20 -0.38 14.52
CA ARG A 128 9.44 -0.78 15.21
C ARG A 128 9.19 -1.60 16.48
N LEU A 129 7.96 -1.59 17.00
CA LEU A 129 7.55 -2.32 18.19
C LEU A 129 6.95 -3.70 17.86
N PHE A 130 6.69 -4.00 16.58
CA PHE A 130 6.03 -5.23 16.15
C PHE A 130 6.94 -6.12 15.31
N VAL A 131 6.70 -7.42 15.35
CA VAL A 131 7.29 -8.36 14.38
C VAL A 131 6.80 -7.96 12.99
N TYR A 132 7.74 -7.64 12.09
CA TYR A 132 7.48 -7.12 10.75
C TYR A 132 6.40 -7.90 9.98
N ARG A 133 6.41 -9.23 10.08
CA ARG A 133 5.42 -10.11 9.41
C ARG A 133 3.99 -9.89 9.91
N ARG A 134 3.80 -9.67 11.22
CA ARG A 134 2.48 -9.36 11.80
C ARG A 134 2.02 -7.97 11.36
N TRP A 135 2.93 -7.00 11.39
CA TRP A 135 2.67 -5.66 10.88
C TRP A 135 2.24 -5.69 9.41
N LEU A 136 2.88 -6.50 8.58
CA LEU A 136 2.54 -6.61 7.16
C LEU A 136 1.12 -7.15 6.94
N HIS A 137 0.67 -8.14 7.72
CA HIS A 137 -0.71 -8.62 7.66
C HIS A 137 -1.72 -7.54 8.05
N VAL A 138 -1.42 -6.76 9.09
CA VAL A 138 -2.27 -5.61 9.46
C VAL A 138 -2.29 -4.57 8.35
N HIS A 139 -1.13 -4.28 7.75
CA HIS A 139 -1.04 -3.34 6.64
C HIS A 139 -1.79 -3.82 5.38
N TRP A 140 -1.91 -5.13 5.14
CA TRP A 140 -2.73 -5.69 4.05
C TRP A 140 -4.22 -5.40 4.18
N LEU A 141 -4.72 -5.09 5.38
CA LEU A 141 -6.10 -4.61 5.56
C LEU A 141 -6.35 -3.27 4.85
N SER A 142 -5.31 -2.57 4.38
CA SER A 142 -5.45 -1.36 3.56
C SER A 142 -6.18 -1.64 2.25
N TYR A 143 -6.01 -2.81 1.62
CA TYR A 143 -6.70 -3.14 0.37
C TYR A 143 -8.23 -3.17 0.53
N PRO A 144 -8.81 -3.96 1.45
CA PRO A 144 -10.25 -3.94 1.66
C PRO A 144 -10.74 -2.60 2.23
N ALA A 145 -9.94 -1.88 3.02
CA ALA A 145 -10.31 -0.55 3.50
C ALA A 145 -10.43 0.48 2.37
N VAL A 146 -9.45 0.52 1.45
CA VAL A 146 -9.54 1.39 0.26
C VAL A 146 -10.71 1.01 -0.63
N ALA A 147 -10.98 -0.30 -0.81
CA ALA A 147 -12.16 -0.74 -1.55
C ALA A 147 -13.47 -0.22 -0.91
N ALA A 148 -13.60 -0.31 0.42
CA ALA A 148 -14.75 0.25 1.14
C ALA A 148 -14.86 1.78 0.97
N ILE A 149 -13.75 2.51 1.03
CA ILE A 149 -13.69 3.97 0.80
C ILE A 149 -14.12 4.33 -0.62
N VAL A 150 -13.69 3.57 -1.63
CA VAL A 150 -14.10 3.77 -3.03
C VAL A 150 -15.60 3.55 -3.18
N VAL A 151 -16.13 2.44 -2.64
CA VAL A 151 -17.58 2.17 -2.67
C VAL A 151 -18.36 3.26 -1.93
N HIS A 152 -17.88 3.72 -0.77
CA HIS A 152 -18.44 4.86 -0.05
C HIS A 152 -18.52 6.12 -0.93
N ALA A 153 -17.44 6.46 -1.64
CA ALA A 153 -17.38 7.63 -2.50
C ALA A 153 -18.40 7.53 -3.65
N TRP A 154 -18.54 6.36 -4.26
CA TRP A 154 -19.48 6.11 -5.37
C TRP A 154 -20.95 6.12 -4.91
N LEU A 155 -21.27 5.48 -3.79
CA LEU A 155 -22.60 5.55 -3.19
C LEU A 155 -22.94 6.98 -2.74
N GLY A 156 -21.94 7.71 -2.25
CA GLY A 156 -22.04 9.15 -1.95
C GLY A 156 -22.34 9.97 -3.21
N ALA A 157 -21.66 9.70 -4.33
CA ALA A 157 -21.91 10.32 -5.63
C ALA A 157 -23.38 10.21 -6.04
N ALA A 158 -23.86 8.96 -6.05
CA ALA A 158 -25.16 8.59 -6.54
C ALA A 158 -26.26 9.22 -5.69
N ALA A 159 -26.13 9.12 -4.36
CA ALA A 159 -27.11 9.67 -3.42
C ALA A 159 -27.20 11.21 -3.44
N ASN A 160 -26.16 11.90 -3.91
CA ASN A 160 -26.13 13.38 -3.96
C ASN A 160 -26.29 13.93 -5.39
N GLY A 161 -26.60 13.11 -6.40
CA GLY A 161 -26.79 13.55 -7.79
C GLY A 161 -25.52 14.02 -8.50
N HIS A 162 -24.34 13.75 -7.96
CA HIS A 162 -23.04 14.15 -8.53
C HIS A 162 -22.38 13.03 -9.34
N LEU A 163 -23.18 12.11 -9.87
CA LEU A 163 -22.68 10.92 -10.54
C LEU A 163 -21.82 11.30 -11.77
N ALA A 164 -22.19 12.34 -12.53
CA ALA A 164 -21.45 12.78 -13.72
C ALA A 164 -20.00 13.21 -13.39
N THR A 165 -19.80 13.97 -12.30
CA THR A 165 -18.46 14.40 -11.86
C THR A 165 -17.60 13.21 -11.43
N LEU A 166 -18.19 12.22 -10.76
CA LEU A 166 -17.50 11.01 -10.33
C LEU A 166 -17.29 10.00 -11.47
N TRP A 167 -18.14 10.01 -12.49
CA TRP A 167 -17.98 9.19 -13.68
C TRP A 167 -16.73 9.60 -14.49
N LEU A 168 -16.54 10.90 -14.73
CA LEU A 168 -15.39 11.38 -15.52
C LEU A 168 -14.11 11.48 -14.68
N ALA A 169 -14.13 12.18 -13.55
CA ALA A 169 -12.90 12.41 -12.76
C ALA A 169 -12.58 11.25 -11.80
N GLY A 170 -13.58 10.49 -11.37
CA GLY A 170 -13.38 9.35 -10.48
C GLY A 170 -12.83 8.11 -11.20
N LEU A 171 -13.34 7.80 -12.41
CA LEU A 171 -12.84 6.67 -13.21
C LEU A 171 -11.43 6.90 -13.74
N THR A 172 -11.08 8.12 -14.15
CA THR A 172 -9.74 8.43 -14.69
C THR A 172 -8.62 8.10 -13.69
N VAL A 173 -8.89 8.24 -12.40
CA VAL A 173 -7.93 7.87 -11.35
C VAL A 173 -8.13 6.43 -10.88
N LEU A 174 -9.37 5.95 -10.80
CA LEU A 174 -9.66 4.60 -10.31
C LEU A 174 -9.20 3.49 -11.26
N VAL A 175 -9.46 3.62 -12.57
CA VAL A 175 -9.13 2.60 -13.57
C VAL A 175 -7.64 2.26 -13.57
N PRO A 176 -6.70 3.21 -13.69
CA PRO A 176 -5.28 2.87 -13.63
C PRO A 176 -4.88 2.30 -12.27
N THR A 177 -5.47 2.78 -11.18
CA THR A 177 -5.23 2.25 -9.83
C THR A 177 -5.66 0.79 -9.72
N ALA A 178 -6.87 0.47 -10.15
CA ALA A 178 -7.41 -0.88 -10.17
C ALA A 178 -6.57 -1.79 -11.07
N ALA A 179 -6.17 -1.31 -12.26
CA ALA A 179 -5.31 -2.07 -13.18
C ALA A 179 -3.95 -2.41 -12.52
N ILE A 180 -3.28 -1.45 -11.90
CA ILE A 180 -2.01 -1.66 -11.19
C ILE A 180 -2.17 -2.65 -10.03
N VAL A 181 -3.26 -2.53 -9.26
CA VAL A 181 -3.55 -3.44 -8.15
C VAL A 181 -3.85 -4.84 -8.65
N ILE A 182 -4.61 -5.01 -9.73
CA ILE A 182 -4.88 -6.33 -10.32
C ILE A 182 -3.58 -6.95 -10.83
N LEU A 183 -2.77 -6.20 -11.58
CA LEU A 183 -1.49 -6.67 -12.12
C LEU A 183 -0.52 -7.13 -11.02
N ARG A 184 -0.59 -6.55 -9.81
CA ARG A 184 0.18 -7.01 -8.65
C ARG A 184 -0.06 -8.49 -8.30
N PHE A 185 -1.27 -8.98 -8.55
CA PHE A 185 -1.66 -10.36 -8.22
C PHE A 185 -1.56 -11.30 -9.42
N VAL A 186 -1.18 -10.81 -10.60
CA VAL A 186 -0.99 -11.64 -11.79
C VAL A 186 0.39 -12.29 -11.74
N PRO A 187 0.49 -13.63 -11.77
CA PRO A 187 1.78 -14.33 -11.76
C PRO A 187 2.55 -14.09 -13.06
N ALA A 188 3.88 -14.03 -12.98
CA ALA A 188 4.76 -13.77 -14.13
C ALA A 188 4.61 -14.82 -15.25
N SER A 189 4.32 -16.07 -14.89
CA SER A 189 4.03 -17.14 -15.85
C SER A 189 2.80 -16.86 -16.71
N PHE A 190 1.78 -16.21 -16.16
CA PHE A 190 0.61 -15.80 -16.93
C PHE A 190 1.00 -14.72 -17.95
N LEU A 191 1.78 -13.70 -17.55
CA LEU A 191 2.27 -12.65 -18.43
C LEU A 191 3.18 -13.18 -19.56
N ALA A 192 4.02 -14.17 -19.27
CA ALA A 192 4.82 -14.87 -20.27
C ALA A 192 3.95 -15.69 -21.24
N THR A 193 2.90 -16.34 -20.73
CA THR A 193 1.93 -17.11 -21.54
C THR A 193 1.15 -16.22 -22.50
N VAL A 194 0.84 -14.98 -22.12
CA VAL A 194 0.18 -14.00 -23.02
C VAL A 194 1.17 -13.29 -23.97
N GLY A 195 2.44 -13.71 -23.99
CA GLY A 195 3.46 -13.16 -24.90
C GLY A 195 3.92 -11.74 -24.55
N LEU A 196 3.66 -11.26 -23.33
CA LEU A 196 4.09 -9.92 -22.86
C LEU A 196 5.53 -9.89 -22.32
N LEU A 197 6.12 -11.07 -22.06
CA LEU A 197 7.50 -11.21 -21.62
C LEU A 197 8.21 -12.23 -22.51
N THR A 198 9.21 -11.79 -23.26
CA THR A 198 10.18 -12.68 -23.91
C THR A 198 11.13 -13.16 -22.83
N GLU A 199 11.10 -14.44 -22.48
CA GLU A 199 12.17 -15.01 -21.67
C GLU A 199 13.46 -14.89 -22.48
N GLU A 200 14.38 -14.02 -22.05
CA GLU A 200 15.75 -14.11 -22.53
C GLU A 200 16.31 -15.47 -22.06
N PRO A 201 16.86 -16.30 -22.96
CA PRO A 201 17.38 -17.60 -22.60
C PRO A 201 18.46 -17.44 -21.52
N TYR A 202 18.16 -17.94 -20.32
CA TYR A 202 19.14 -18.08 -19.25
C TYR A 202 20.25 -19.01 -19.75
N SER A 203 21.43 -18.46 -20.02
CA SER A 203 22.58 -19.27 -20.46
C SER A 203 23.04 -20.16 -19.32
N HIS A 204 22.73 -21.46 -19.45
CA HIS A 204 23.17 -22.53 -18.57
C HIS A 204 24.72 -22.68 -18.50
N ASP A 205 25.44 -22.00 -19.39
CA ASP A 205 26.87 -22.16 -19.65
C ASP A 205 27.81 -21.79 -18.48
N LYS A 206 27.32 -21.03 -17.48
CA LYS A 206 28.16 -20.65 -16.33
C LYS A 206 28.05 -21.59 -15.12
N GLN A 207 27.10 -22.52 -15.12
CA GLN A 207 26.90 -23.41 -13.98
C GLN A 207 27.74 -24.70 -14.06
N GLU A 208 28.08 -25.16 -15.27
CA GLU A 208 28.88 -26.38 -15.45
C GLU A 208 30.37 -26.17 -15.16
N LEU A 209 30.91 -24.96 -15.40
CA LEU A 209 32.32 -24.65 -15.14
C LEU A 209 32.66 -24.46 -13.65
N ALA A 210 31.65 -24.31 -12.77
CA ALA A 210 31.85 -24.17 -11.33
C ALA A 210 31.82 -25.52 -10.58
N ILE A 211 31.23 -26.56 -11.18
CA ILE A 211 31.01 -27.85 -10.51
C ILE A 211 32.31 -28.68 -10.45
N THR A 212 33.23 -28.49 -11.39
CA THR A 212 34.47 -29.30 -11.47
C THR A 212 35.54 -28.92 -10.43
N HIS A 213 35.39 -27.80 -9.70
CA HIS A 213 36.36 -27.32 -8.70
C HIS A 213 35.88 -27.37 -7.24
N SER A 214 34.76 -28.05 -6.95
CA SER A 214 34.10 -28.04 -5.63
C SER A 214 34.18 -29.37 -4.87
N HIS A 215 35.18 -30.22 -5.15
CA HIS A 215 35.29 -31.53 -4.48
C HIS A 215 36.30 -31.61 -3.33
N VAL A 216 36.82 -30.48 -2.81
CA VAL A 216 37.90 -30.51 -1.79
C VAL A 216 37.63 -29.69 -0.51
N LEU A 217 36.48 -29.01 -0.33
CA LEU A 217 36.16 -28.37 0.95
C LEU A 217 34.92 -28.97 1.62
N THR A 218 35.17 -30.10 2.25
CA THR A 218 34.69 -30.53 3.57
C THR A 218 33.51 -29.76 4.20
N ARG A 219 32.36 -30.45 4.26
CA ARG A 219 31.31 -30.53 5.30
C ARG A 219 31.21 -29.38 6.33
N THR A 220 29.97 -28.94 6.58
CA THR A 220 29.39 -28.15 7.71
C THR A 220 29.00 -26.68 7.43
N ALA A 221 29.06 -26.17 6.20
CA ALA A 221 28.54 -24.82 5.92
C ALA A 221 27.02 -24.83 5.73
N MET A 222 26.30 -23.97 6.45
CA MET A 222 24.88 -23.71 6.21
C MET A 222 24.71 -23.11 4.81
N THR A 223 23.82 -23.68 4.01
CA THR A 223 23.51 -23.18 2.66
C THR A 223 22.24 -22.33 2.69
N ILE A 224 22.29 -21.15 2.07
CA ILE A 224 21.12 -20.32 1.77
C ILE A 224 20.67 -20.60 0.33
N SER A 225 19.38 -20.85 0.13
CA SER A 225 18.75 -20.75 -1.18
C SER A 225 17.53 -19.84 -1.12
N VAL A 226 17.30 -19.09 -2.20
CA VAL A 226 16.15 -18.19 -2.32
C VAL A 226 15.27 -18.63 -3.48
N ASP A 227 14.02 -18.96 -3.19
CA ASP A 227 13.00 -19.22 -4.19
C ASP A 227 12.61 -17.91 -4.90
N ASN A 228 13.10 -17.75 -6.13
CA ASN A 228 12.84 -16.56 -6.94
C ASN A 228 11.37 -16.41 -7.37
N GLN A 229 10.57 -17.49 -7.36
CA GLN A 229 9.13 -17.42 -7.66
C GLN A 229 8.35 -16.88 -6.47
N ARG A 230 8.86 -17.08 -5.24
CA ARG A 230 8.27 -16.54 -4.01
C ARG A 230 8.88 -15.21 -3.58
N CYS A 231 10.12 -14.93 -3.93
CA CYS A 231 10.84 -13.74 -3.46
C CYS A 231 10.31 -12.47 -4.13
N HIS A 232 9.60 -11.62 -3.38
CA HIS A 232 9.10 -10.33 -3.86
C HIS A 232 10.07 -9.15 -3.60
N LEU A 233 11.35 -9.42 -3.31
CA LEU A 233 12.41 -8.41 -3.22
C LEU A 233 12.15 -7.27 -2.20
N TYR A 234 11.39 -7.54 -1.14
CA TYR A 234 11.08 -6.58 -0.07
C TYR A 234 12.32 -6.01 0.63
N GLY A 235 13.45 -6.73 0.59
CA GLY A 235 14.72 -6.29 1.19
C GLY A 235 14.82 -6.39 2.70
N VAL A 236 13.89 -7.11 3.31
CA VAL A 236 13.95 -7.46 4.73
C VAL A 236 15.21 -8.31 5.01
N CYS A 237 15.56 -9.23 4.12
CA CYS A 237 16.76 -10.05 4.26
C CYS A 237 18.06 -9.22 4.32
N GLN A 238 18.16 -8.14 3.54
CA GLN A 238 19.29 -7.21 3.60
C GLN A 238 19.28 -6.36 4.87
N ALA A 239 18.10 -5.98 5.39
CA ALA A 239 18.03 -5.23 6.64
C ALA A 239 18.45 -6.08 7.85
N GLU A 240 18.09 -7.36 7.86
CA GLU A 240 18.44 -8.32 8.93
C GLU A 240 19.87 -8.83 8.83
N ALA A 241 20.36 -9.06 7.61
CA ALA A 241 21.67 -9.64 7.34
C ALA A 241 22.34 -8.96 6.13
N PRO A 242 22.78 -7.70 6.28
CA PRO A 242 23.33 -6.89 5.18
C PRO A 242 24.60 -7.49 4.58
N ASN A 243 25.34 -8.29 5.35
CA ASN A 243 26.56 -8.97 4.89
C ASN A 243 26.25 -10.23 4.05
N LEU A 244 25.03 -10.75 4.12
CA LEU A 244 24.61 -11.97 3.42
C LEU A 244 23.68 -11.71 2.24
N PHE A 245 22.96 -10.60 2.24
CA PHE A 245 21.96 -10.26 1.23
C PHE A 245 22.12 -8.82 0.78
N GLU A 246 22.15 -8.63 -0.53
CA GLU A 246 22.22 -7.32 -1.16
C GLU A 246 21.18 -7.22 -2.27
N LEU A 247 20.26 -6.25 -2.16
CA LEU A 247 19.43 -5.87 -3.29
C LEU A 247 20.12 -4.81 -4.12
N THR A 248 20.46 -5.21 -5.34
CA THR A 248 20.96 -4.28 -6.34
C THR A 248 19.90 -3.25 -6.73
N PRO A 249 20.31 -2.04 -7.12
CA PRO A 249 19.40 -1.03 -7.67
C PRO A 249 18.57 -1.53 -8.86
N GLY A 250 19.08 -2.54 -9.59
CA GLY A 250 18.44 -3.16 -10.74
C GLY A 250 17.27 -4.10 -10.44
N GLY A 251 16.98 -4.37 -9.16
CA GLY A 251 15.90 -5.28 -8.74
C GLY A 251 16.30 -6.74 -8.73
N ARG A 252 17.59 -7.06 -8.52
CA ARG A 252 18.07 -8.43 -8.30
C ARG A 252 18.61 -8.58 -6.88
N LEU A 253 18.25 -9.67 -6.22
CA LEU A 253 18.81 -10.04 -4.92
C LEU A 253 20.08 -10.87 -5.15
N HIS A 254 21.21 -10.34 -4.69
CA HIS A 254 22.44 -11.09 -4.51
C HIS A 254 22.49 -11.62 -3.08
N TYR A 255 22.96 -12.84 -2.92
CA TYR A 255 23.12 -13.44 -1.62
C TYR A 255 24.28 -14.43 -1.60
N VAL A 256 24.86 -14.61 -0.41
CA VAL A 256 25.90 -15.60 -0.18
C VAL A 256 25.23 -16.98 -0.05
N SER A 257 25.60 -17.92 -0.91
CA SER A 257 25.00 -19.27 -0.91
C SER A 257 25.54 -20.16 0.20
N HIS A 258 26.80 -19.98 0.62
CA HIS A 258 27.46 -20.76 1.66
C HIS A 258 27.85 -19.85 2.84
N VAL A 259 27.24 -20.09 4.00
CA VAL A 259 27.39 -19.25 5.18
C VAL A 259 28.44 -19.84 6.11
N ILE A 260 29.40 -19.00 6.51
CA ILE A 260 30.38 -19.31 7.56
C ILE A 260 29.71 -19.23 8.95
N ASP A 261 30.22 -19.99 9.91
CA ASP A 261 29.58 -20.18 11.22
C ASP A 261 29.18 -18.85 11.91
N GLU A 262 30.02 -17.81 11.81
CA GLU A 262 29.80 -16.48 12.41
C GLU A 262 28.53 -15.75 11.90
N HIS A 263 28.05 -16.07 10.71
CA HIS A 263 26.88 -15.43 10.11
C HIS A 263 25.62 -16.32 10.10
N THR A 264 25.69 -17.48 10.74
CA THR A 264 24.57 -18.45 10.81
C THR A 264 23.33 -17.86 11.47
N ASP A 265 23.49 -17.12 12.57
CA ASP A 265 22.35 -16.50 13.27
C ASP A 265 21.69 -15.39 12.45
N GLN A 266 22.50 -14.63 11.68
CA GLN A 266 21.99 -13.62 10.75
C GLN A 266 21.21 -14.27 9.61
N ALA A 267 21.70 -15.39 9.06
CA ALA A 267 20.98 -16.17 8.04
C ALA A 267 19.63 -16.68 8.57
N LYS A 268 19.60 -17.23 9.80
CA LYS A 268 18.37 -17.68 10.48
C LYS A 268 17.41 -16.53 10.75
N ALA A 269 17.92 -15.36 11.18
CA ALA A 269 17.11 -14.17 11.38
C ALA A 269 16.47 -13.69 10.06
N ALA A 270 17.25 -13.58 8.98
CA ALA A 270 16.77 -13.20 7.66
C ALA A 270 15.71 -14.18 7.12
N ALA A 271 15.91 -15.49 7.29
CA ALA A 271 14.95 -16.51 6.88
C ALA A 271 13.62 -16.39 7.65
N ARG A 272 13.67 -16.17 8.97
CA ARG A 272 12.48 -15.96 9.82
C ARG A 272 11.75 -14.66 9.48
N ALA A 273 12.49 -13.61 9.12
CA ALA A 273 11.94 -12.31 8.78
C ALA A 273 11.39 -12.26 7.34
N CYS A 274 11.78 -13.19 6.46
CA CYS A 274 11.32 -13.28 5.08
C CYS A 274 9.79 -13.42 5.00
N PRO A 275 9.04 -12.39 4.58
CA PRO A 275 7.58 -12.41 4.62
C PRO A 275 6.98 -13.51 3.73
N MET A 276 7.61 -13.71 2.56
CA MET A 276 7.21 -14.68 1.55
C MET A 276 7.70 -16.11 1.85
N ARG A 277 8.50 -16.29 2.91
CA ARG A 277 9.18 -17.56 3.24
C ARG A 277 9.92 -18.14 2.03
N ALA A 278 10.58 -17.24 1.29
CA ALA A 278 11.34 -17.58 0.10
C ALA A 278 12.77 -18.05 0.41
N ILE A 279 13.25 -17.84 1.64
CA ILE A 279 14.61 -18.21 2.06
C ILE A 279 14.55 -19.59 2.71
N HIS A 280 15.31 -20.53 2.15
CA HIS A 280 15.51 -21.87 2.66
C HIS A 280 16.94 -22.02 3.16
N LEU A 281 17.08 -22.68 4.31
CA LEU A 281 18.37 -22.99 4.92
C LEU A 281 18.52 -24.52 4.94
N SER A 282 19.67 -25.01 4.47
CA SER A 282 20.01 -26.43 4.42
C SER A 282 21.39 -26.67 5.05
N GLY A 283 21.64 -27.87 5.57
CA GLY A 283 22.95 -28.25 6.12
C GLY A 283 23.10 -28.10 7.64
N GLU A 284 22.00 -27.99 8.39
CA GLU A 284 22.03 -27.93 9.85
C GLU A 284 22.16 -29.34 10.47
N ARG A 285 23.10 -29.50 11.40
CA ARG A 285 23.14 -30.66 12.30
C ARG A 285 22.00 -30.46 13.32
N PRO A 286 21.09 -31.43 13.52
CA PRO A 286 20.14 -31.34 14.63
C PRO A 286 20.92 -31.33 15.95
N VAL A 287 20.56 -30.42 16.85
CA VAL A 287 20.99 -30.46 18.26
C VAL A 287 20.15 -31.52 18.97
#